data_AF-A0A2N1NB14-F1
#
_entry.id   AF-A0A2N1NB14-F1
#
_cell.length_a   1.000
_cell.length_b   1.000
_cell.length_c   1.000
_cell.angle_alpha   90.00
_cell.angle_beta   90.00
_cell.angle_gamma   90.00
#
_symmetry.space_group_name_H-M   'P 1'
#
loop_
_entity.id
_entity.type
_entity.pdbx_description
1 polymer ?
#
loop_
_entity_poly.entity_id
_entity_poly.type
_entity_poly.pdbx_seq_one_letter_code
_entity_poly.pdbx_strand_id
1 'polypeptide(L)'
;MSNEPKASPETSIVTMWVLLEGDPRPVEVDVDQRNYASRKFNLDRLVPILKKEFPKLLQDVRSTQIEFFNNNDRTSLNCGMTLTNDNTSFENPLVVRYPLSDSSINVTFRHIHKVAYCQIPHSSGSFYLLKREAIAKFKNDLAEIETGDIYFEDQNNQGIESTFHFNTLLNNIDQNDQYDLDLKIRIKKRKAYSDWKIRDVLREIYNYKIDVLEMVQVKFDMSSLPESSPPLSTEVQDKIAEQLEDKKIVFKSVYTNEATAREFISVVLVNTVKFVNIHNDPTTELLVEKQLEGSHGYGPLDFVVMIQKFFLLITEANIVEEGIAQILVQLRSASEVLGKRKLDQTDFEFEIEKMPLIGIVTTGGVWVFVRNTGQKIEISKEFECSYTGNMEGVKIVSSYIVRLLQAQVTEINNRRLKRSRIDQ
;
A
#
# COMPACT_ATOMS: atom_id res chain seq x y z
N MET A 1 -26.31 -65.51 45.44
CA MET A 1 -25.12 -64.68 45.17
C MET A 1 -24.95 -64.59 43.67
N SER A 2 -25.53 -63.54 43.07
CA SER A 2 -25.42 -63.24 41.64
C SER A 2 -24.11 -62.48 41.39
N ASN A 3 -23.24 -63.07 40.58
CA ASN A 3 -22.07 -62.38 40.04
C ASN A 3 -22.53 -61.35 39.00
N GLU A 4 -22.51 -60.07 39.34
CA GLU A 4 -22.55 -59.02 38.33
C GLU A 4 -21.21 -58.99 37.58
N PRO A 5 -21.23 -58.89 36.23
CA PRO A 5 -20.01 -58.67 35.47
C PRO A 5 -19.49 -57.27 35.75
N LYS A 6 -18.21 -57.16 36.15
CA LYS A 6 -17.50 -55.89 36.24
C LYS A 6 -17.61 -55.17 34.88
N ALA A 7 -18.26 -54.01 34.88
CA ALA A 7 -18.28 -53.12 33.73
C ALA A 7 -16.83 -52.88 33.25
N SER A 8 -16.60 -53.07 31.96
CA SER A 8 -15.37 -52.65 31.29
C SER A 8 -15.20 -51.13 31.48
N PRO A 9 -13.98 -50.63 31.76
CA PRO A 9 -13.76 -49.20 31.89
C PRO A 9 -14.12 -48.51 30.57
N GLU A 10 -14.97 -47.48 30.66
CA GLU A 10 -15.30 -46.60 29.53
C GLU A 10 -14.00 -46.14 28.86
N THR A 11 -13.89 -46.39 27.56
CA THR A 11 -12.74 -45.98 26.77
C THR A 11 -12.81 -44.46 26.55
N SER A 12 -12.10 -43.68 27.36
CA SER A 12 -12.02 -42.22 27.17
C SER A 12 -11.05 -41.87 26.03
N ILE A 13 -11.46 -42.19 24.81
CA ILE A 13 -10.81 -41.68 23.60
C ILE A 13 -11.21 -40.21 23.45
N VAL A 14 -10.23 -39.35 23.20
CA VAL A 14 -10.46 -37.94 22.89
C VAL A 14 -10.04 -37.70 21.46
N THR A 15 -10.99 -37.28 20.63
CA THR A 15 -10.72 -36.91 19.25
C THR A 15 -10.38 -35.42 19.20
N MET A 16 -9.28 -35.09 18.55
CA MET A 16 -8.83 -33.70 18.36
C MET A 16 -8.70 -33.36 16.89
N TRP A 17 -9.04 -32.13 16.53
CA TRP A 17 -8.80 -31.62 15.18
C TRP A 17 -7.42 -30.99 15.09
N VAL A 18 -6.57 -31.55 14.23
CA VAL A 18 -5.19 -31.11 14.02
C VAL A 18 -5.02 -30.66 12.57
N LEU A 19 -4.41 -29.49 12.40
CA LEU A 19 -4.01 -28.97 11.09
C LEU A 19 -2.48 -28.95 11.03
N LEU A 20 -1.91 -29.82 10.19
CA LEU A 20 -0.51 -29.63 9.79
C LEU A 20 -0.43 -28.38 8.93
N GLU A 21 0.46 -27.46 9.29
CA GLU A 21 0.60 -26.22 8.53
C GLU A 21 1.05 -26.53 7.09
N GLY A 22 0.39 -25.91 6.11
CA GLY A 22 0.59 -26.22 4.68
C GLY A 22 -0.44 -27.20 4.10
N ASP A 23 -1.15 -27.98 4.93
CA ASP A 23 -2.22 -28.86 4.46
C ASP A 23 -3.53 -28.09 4.22
N PRO A 24 -4.38 -28.55 3.27
CA PRO A 24 -5.59 -27.85 2.88
C PRO A 24 -6.74 -27.98 3.89
N ARG A 25 -6.68 -28.97 4.79
CA ARG A 25 -7.76 -29.22 5.76
C ARG A 25 -7.25 -29.88 7.05
N PRO A 26 -7.92 -29.64 8.19
CA PRO A 26 -7.64 -30.35 9.42
C PRO A 26 -8.08 -31.82 9.36
N VAL A 27 -7.49 -32.64 10.22
CA VAL A 27 -7.75 -34.08 10.34
C VAL A 27 -8.05 -34.41 11.81
N GLU A 28 -8.98 -35.33 12.05
CA GLU A 28 -9.24 -35.87 13.37
C GLU A 28 -8.13 -36.83 13.79
N VAL A 29 -7.62 -36.65 15.00
CA VAL A 29 -6.60 -37.47 15.64
C VAL A 29 -7.16 -38.03 16.94
N ASP A 30 -7.25 -39.35 17.02
CA ASP A 30 -7.74 -40.04 18.21
C ASP A 30 -6.63 -40.21 19.25
N VAL A 31 -6.91 -39.74 20.45
CA VAL A 31 -6.00 -39.81 21.60
C VAL A 31 -6.58 -40.76 22.64
N ASP A 32 -5.96 -41.92 22.81
CA ASP A 32 -6.35 -42.88 23.84
C ASP A 32 -5.82 -42.45 25.21
N GLN A 33 -6.70 -41.94 26.09
CA GLN A 33 -6.31 -41.54 27.44
C GLN A 33 -6.09 -42.73 28.39
N ARG A 34 -6.39 -43.98 28.00
CA ARG A 34 -6.23 -45.17 28.87
C ARG A 34 -4.78 -45.40 29.30
N ASN A 35 -3.80 -44.99 28.49
CA ASN A 35 -2.39 -45.03 28.87
C ASN A 35 -1.97 -43.94 29.88
N TYR A 36 -2.89 -43.05 30.28
CA TYR A 36 -2.56 -41.82 31.00
C TYR A 36 -3.51 -41.47 32.15
N ALA A 37 -4.26 -42.44 32.68
CA ALA A 37 -5.22 -42.29 33.77
C ALA A 37 -4.68 -41.65 35.08
N SER A 38 -3.37 -41.45 35.22
CA SER A 38 -2.72 -40.84 36.40
C SER A 38 -1.96 -39.54 36.12
N ARG A 39 -1.94 -39.02 34.88
CA ARG A 39 -1.17 -37.80 34.52
C ARG A 39 -1.93 -36.91 33.53
N LYS A 40 -1.92 -35.59 33.75
CA LYS A 40 -2.48 -34.59 32.83
C LYS A 40 -1.87 -34.78 31.42
N PHE A 41 -2.72 -34.97 30.41
CA PHE A 41 -2.30 -35.07 29.01
C PHE A 41 -1.97 -33.66 28.48
N ASN A 42 -0.80 -33.48 27.87
CA ASN A 42 -0.31 -32.19 27.39
C ASN A 42 0.20 -32.30 25.94
N LEU A 43 0.48 -31.16 25.32
CA LEU A 43 0.92 -31.08 23.92
C LEU A 43 2.20 -31.89 23.64
N ASP A 44 3.16 -31.94 24.57
CA ASP A 44 4.36 -32.80 24.43
C ASP A 44 4.03 -34.28 24.20
N ARG A 45 2.97 -34.78 24.86
CA ARG A 45 2.53 -36.18 24.73
C ARG A 45 1.75 -36.44 23.45
N LEU A 46 1.29 -35.40 22.77
CA LEU A 46 0.62 -35.52 21.47
C LEU A 46 1.63 -35.80 20.36
N VAL A 47 2.88 -35.32 20.47
CA VAL A 47 3.94 -35.49 19.46
C VAL A 47 4.12 -36.94 18.96
N PRO A 48 4.32 -37.96 19.82
CA PRO A 48 4.48 -39.34 19.34
C PRO A 48 3.22 -39.89 18.62
N ILE A 49 2.03 -39.40 18.97
CA ILE A 49 0.78 -39.77 18.29
C ILE A 49 0.78 -39.15 16.88
N LEU A 50 1.10 -37.85 16.77
CA LEU A 50 1.19 -37.18 15.47
C LEU A 50 2.22 -37.82 14.55
N LYS A 51 3.36 -38.27 15.09
CA LYS A 51 4.36 -39.01 14.29
C LYS A 51 3.84 -40.33 13.73
N LYS A 52 2.95 -41.00 14.47
CA LYS A 52 2.32 -42.25 14.03
C LYS A 52 1.24 -42.00 12.99
N GLU A 53 0.45 -40.94 13.15
CA GLU A 53 -0.61 -40.55 12.21
C GLU A 53 -0.04 -39.95 10.91
N PHE A 54 1.06 -39.20 11.01
CA PHE A 54 1.69 -38.50 9.88
C PHE A 54 3.16 -38.94 9.66
N PRO A 55 3.43 -40.25 9.46
CA PRO A 55 4.80 -40.78 9.45
C PRO A 55 5.62 -40.22 8.29
N LYS A 56 5.00 -39.98 7.13
CA LYS A 56 5.68 -39.43 5.95
C LYS A 56 6.26 -38.02 6.16
N LEU A 57 5.72 -37.25 7.10
CA LEU A 57 6.10 -35.86 7.33
C LEU A 57 6.90 -35.69 8.63
N LEU A 58 6.58 -36.47 9.67
CA LEU A 58 7.07 -36.22 11.03
C LEU A 58 8.00 -37.29 11.60
N GLN A 59 8.20 -38.43 10.92
CA GLN A 59 8.99 -39.54 11.46
C GLN A 59 10.39 -39.10 11.88
N ASP A 60 11.09 -38.38 10.99
CA ASP A 60 12.48 -37.95 11.17
C ASP A 60 12.63 -36.59 11.89
N VAL A 61 11.53 -35.87 12.12
CA VAL A 61 11.54 -34.57 12.81
C VAL A 61 11.75 -34.77 14.31
N ARG A 62 12.72 -34.10 14.94
CA ARG A 62 12.89 -34.22 16.40
C ARG A 62 11.67 -33.67 17.13
N SER A 63 11.25 -34.31 18.21
CA SER A 63 10.05 -33.90 18.97
C SER A 63 10.11 -32.44 19.44
N THR A 64 11.30 -31.93 19.77
CA THR A 64 11.53 -30.54 20.19
C THR A 64 11.41 -29.52 19.06
N GLN A 65 11.32 -29.96 17.80
CA GLN A 65 11.15 -29.10 16.62
C GLN A 65 9.69 -29.11 16.11
N ILE A 66 8.79 -29.81 16.80
CA ILE A 66 7.35 -29.79 16.49
C ILE A 66 6.71 -28.74 17.40
N GLU A 67 6.18 -27.69 16.78
CA GLU A 67 5.61 -26.54 17.47
C GLU A 67 4.08 -26.53 17.31
N PHE A 68 3.41 -26.03 18.34
CA PHE A 68 1.95 -25.99 18.42
C PHE A 68 1.44 -24.55 18.47
N PHE A 69 0.35 -24.29 17.76
CA PHE A 69 -0.25 -22.97 17.64
C PHE A 69 -1.78 -23.06 17.69
N ASN A 70 -2.43 -21.98 18.14
CA ASN A 70 -3.87 -21.86 17.98
C ASN A 70 -4.26 -21.57 16.51
N ASN A 71 -5.54 -21.78 16.15
CA ASN A 71 -5.96 -21.49 14.78
C ASN A 71 -6.06 -19.98 14.48
N ASN A 72 -6.59 -19.21 15.43
CA ASN A 72 -7.07 -17.86 15.14
C ASN A 72 -5.93 -16.87 14.83
N ASP A 73 -4.92 -16.80 15.69
CA ASP A 73 -3.84 -15.80 15.59
C ASP A 73 -2.45 -16.43 15.44
N ARG A 74 -2.38 -17.77 15.41
CA ARG A 74 -1.14 -18.56 15.39
C ARG A 74 -0.19 -18.17 16.53
N THR A 75 -0.73 -17.88 17.71
CA THR A 75 0.07 -17.74 18.93
C THR A 75 0.62 -19.08 19.34
N SER A 76 1.91 -19.12 19.66
CA SER A 76 2.60 -20.32 20.11
C SER A 76 2.01 -20.82 21.43
N LEU A 77 1.72 -22.12 21.48
CA LEU A 77 1.18 -22.80 22.64
C LEU A 77 2.33 -23.49 23.38
N ASN A 78 2.36 -23.31 24.71
CA ASN A 78 3.36 -23.96 25.54
C ASN A 78 3.16 -25.49 25.48
N CYS A 79 4.23 -26.24 25.22
CA CYS A 79 4.17 -27.70 25.08
C CYS A 79 3.69 -28.45 26.35
N GLY A 80 3.81 -27.80 27.52
CA GLY A 80 3.27 -28.26 28.80
C GLY A 80 1.77 -28.00 28.99
N MET A 81 1.11 -27.27 28.08
CA MET A 81 -0.31 -26.95 28.18
C MET A 81 -1.16 -28.22 28.18
N THR A 82 -2.08 -28.31 29.16
CA THR A 82 -2.98 -29.46 29.29
C THR A 82 -4.03 -29.43 28.18
N LEU A 83 -4.25 -30.58 27.55
CA LEU A 83 -5.25 -30.78 26.52
C LEU A 83 -6.57 -31.22 27.17
N THR A 84 -7.66 -30.54 26.83
CA THR A 84 -9.03 -30.86 27.24
C THR A 84 -9.91 -31.09 26.01
N ASN A 85 -10.95 -31.92 26.14
CA ASN A 85 -11.76 -32.43 25.02
C ASN A 85 -12.40 -31.33 24.16
N ASP A 86 -12.60 -30.13 24.70
CA ASP A 86 -13.34 -29.04 24.05
C ASP A 86 -12.44 -28.05 23.28
N ASN A 87 -11.13 -28.33 23.16
CA ASN A 87 -10.16 -27.31 22.72
C ASN A 87 -10.03 -27.16 21.20
N THR A 88 -10.56 -28.08 20.39
CA THR A 88 -10.36 -28.07 18.94
C THR A 88 -11.60 -28.51 18.17
N SER A 89 -11.88 -27.86 17.05
CA SER A 89 -12.92 -28.24 16.09
C SER A 89 -12.37 -28.19 14.67
N PHE A 90 -13.15 -28.65 13.68
CA PHE A 90 -12.78 -28.49 12.27
C PHE A 90 -12.52 -27.02 11.89
N GLU A 91 -13.31 -26.10 12.44
CA GLU A 91 -13.17 -24.65 12.18
C GLU A 91 -12.07 -23.99 13.02
N ASN A 92 -11.70 -24.60 14.15
CA ASN A 92 -10.66 -24.12 15.07
C ASN A 92 -9.71 -25.26 15.49
N PRO A 93 -8.89 -25.79 14.57
CA PRO A 93 -7.97 -26.88 14.85
C PRO A 93 -6.73 -26.44 15.65
N LEU A 94 -6.06 -27.40 16.28
CA LEU A 94 -4.69 -27.22 16.76
C LEU A 94 -3.74 -27.21 15.56
N VAL A 95 -2.96 -26.16 15.41
CA VAL A 95 -2.02 -26.04 14.28
C VAL A 95 -0.65 -26.54 14.67
N VAL A 96 -0.05 -27.33 13.78
CA VAL A 96 1.25 -27.97 14.00
C VAL A 96 2.24 -27.52 12.92
N ARG A 97 3.35 -26.93 13.36
CA ARG A 97 4.48 -26.55 12.50
C ARG A 97 5.66 -27.49 12.73
N TYR A 98 6.38 -27.79 11.66
CA TYR A 98 7.58 -28.62 11.71
C TYR A 98 8.61 -28.13 10.68
N PRO A 99 9.92 -28.34 10.91
CA PRO A 99 10.97 -27.99 9.95
C PRO A 99 10.87 -28.85 8.69
N LEU A 100 11.18 -28.25 7.54
CA LEU A 100 11.31 -28.94 6.25
C LEU A 100 12.79 -29.19 5.91
N SER A 101 13.69 -28.34 6.40
CA SER A 101 15.13 -28.60 6.45
C SER A 101 15.76 -27.82 7.61
N ASP A 102 17.06 -28.03 7.87
CA ASP A 102 17.83 -27.23 8.81
C ASP A 102 18.30 -25.88 8.21
N SER A 103 17.87 -25.57 6.97
CA SER A 103 18.23 -24.34 6.25
C SER A 103 17.41 -23.14 6.74
N SER A 104 17.96 -21.96 6.49
CA SER A 104 17.25 -20.70 6.65
C SER A 104 16.92 -20.11 5.28
N ILE A 105 15.89 -19.26 5.26
CA ILE A 105 15.47 -18.49 4.09
C ILE A 105 15.76 -17.03 4.41
N ASN A 106 16.73 -16.47 3.73
CA ASN A 106 17.04 -15.04 3.75
C ASN A 106 16.11 -14.34 2.75
N VAL A 107 15.46 -13.28 3.20
CA VAL A 107 14.49 -12.57 2.38
C VAL A 107 14.80 -11.08 2.39
N THR A 108 14.93 -10.54 1.18
CA THR A 108 14.90 -9.11 0.92
C THR A 108 13.48 -8.75 0.48
N PHE A 109 12.79 -7.95 1.29
CA PHE A 109 11.49 -7.39 0.94
C PHE A 109 11.66 -6.02 0.29
N ARG A 110 10.94 -5.81 -0.81
CA ARG A 110 10.76 -4.50 -1.44
C ARG A 110 9.31 -4.06 -1.32
N HIS A 111 9.10 -2.87 -0.76
CA HIS A 111 7.79 -2.23 -0.73
C HIS A 111 7.94 -0.76 -1.09
N ILE A 112 7.41 -0.37 -2.25
CA ILE A 112 7.57 0.98 -2.82
C ILE A 112 9.08 1.31 -2.96
N HIS A 113 9.60 2.28 -2.22
CA HIS A 113 11.01 2.69 -2.22
C HIS A 113 11.79 2.18 -0.99
N LYS A 114 11.17 1.33 -0.17
CA LYS A 114 11.76 0.80 1.06
C LYS A 114 12.18 -0.65 0.88
N VAL A 115 13.33 -0.98 1.46
CA VAL A 115 13.89 -2.34 1.47
C VAL A 115 14.06 -2.78 2.92
N ALA A 116 13.68 -4.01 3.22
CA ALA A 116 13.87 -4.61 4.53
C ALA A 116 14.36 -6.05 4.40
N TYR A 117 15.10 -6.51 5.40
CA TYR A 117 15.68 -7.85 5.42
C TYR A 117 15.13 -8.64 6.61
N CYS A 118 14.85 -9.91 6.38
CA CYS A 118 14.59 -10.88 7.44
C CYS A 118 15.19 -12.25 7.09
N GLN A 119 15.29 -13.08 8.11
CA GLN A 119 15.65 -14.48 7.98
C GLN A 119 14.56 -15.29 8.68
N ILE A 120 14.03 -16.30 8.00
CA ILE A 120 12.99 -17.19 8.53
C ILE A 120 13.46 -18.65 8.42
N PRO A 121 13.03 -19.55 9.33
CA PRO A 121 13.34 -20.97 9.22
C PRO A 121 12.61 -21.60 8.02
N HIS A 122 13.24 -22.58 7.38
CA HIS A 122 12.58 -23.42 6.37
C HIS A 122 11.70 -24.47 7.07
N SER A 123 10.41 -24.18 7.15
CA SER A 123 9.40 -24.94 7.89
C SER A 123 8.08 -24.97 7.14
N SER A 124 7.18 -25.84 7.58
CA SER A 124 5.83 -25.94 7.03
C SER A 124 5.02 -24.63 7.15
N GLY A 125 5.46 -23.70 8.01
CA GLY A 125 4.88 -22.37 8.18
C GLY A 125 5.66 -21.21 7.57
N SER A 126 6.70 -21.46 6.76
CA SER A 126 7.55 -20.38 6.22
C SER A 126 6.76 -19.30 5.49
N PHE A 127 5.75 -19.66 4.68
CA PHE A 127 4.94 -18.67 3.96
C PHE A 127 4.11 -17.78 4.90
N TYR A 128 3.57 -18.35 5.99
CA TYR A 128 2.88 -17.56 7.01
C TYR A 128 3.85 -16.61 7.73
N LEU A 129 5.02 -17.12 8.12
CA LEU A 129 6.08 -16.32 8.74
C LEU A 129 6.52 -15.17 7.83
N LEU A 130 6.67 -15.44 6.54
CA LEU A 130 7.02 -14.45 5.52
C LEU A 130 6.05 -13.25 5.53
N LYS A 131 4.74 -13.50 5.52
CA LYS A 131 3.73 -12.43 5.59
C LYS A 131 3.76 -11.66 6.90
N ARG A 132 3.94 -12.37 8.02
CA ARG A 132 4.03 -11.75 9.34
C ARG A 132 5.26 -10.86 9.46
N GLU A 133 6.42 -11.31 8.98
CA GLU A 133 7.65 -10.53 8.96
C GLU A 133 7.51 -9.32 8.03
N ALA A 134 6.87 -9.46 6.86
CA ALA A 134 6.58 -8.33 5.98
C ALA A 134 5.76 -7.24 6.70
N ILE A 135 4.65 -7.59 7.35
CA ILE A 135 3.85 -6.64 8.14
C ILE A 135 4.67 -6.00 9.25
N ALA A 136 5.45 -6.79 9.99
CA ALA A 136 6.25 -6.27 11.10
C ALA A 136 7.31 -5.26 10.62
N LYS A 137 7.97 -5.53 9.50
CA LYS A 137 9.01 -4.66 8.92
C LYS A 137 8.44 -3.37 8.32
N PHE A 138 7.24 -3.43 7.75
CA PHE A 138 6.56 -2.29 7.14
C PHE A 138 5.33 -1.86 7.95
N LYS A 139 5.39 -1.96 9.29
CA LYS A 139 4.25 -1.74 10.19
C LYS A 139 3.49 -0.44 9.92
N ASN A 140 4.19 0.63 9.58
CA ASN A 140 3.56 1.92 9.33
C ASN A 140 2.80 1.96 8.00
N ASP A 141 3.31 1.27 6.97
CA ASP A 141 2.73 1.27 5.62
C ASP A 141 1.66 0.17 5.46
N LEU A 142 1.67 -0.84 6.33
CA LEU A 142 0.79 -2.01 6.28
C LEU A 142 -0.11 -2.13 7.53
N ALA A 143 -0.23 -1.06 8.33
CA ALA A 143 -0.93 -1.09 9.63
C ALA A 143 -2.40 -1.56 9.52
N GLU A 144 -3.08 -1.15 8.45
CA GLU A 144 -4.50 -1.46 8.19
C GLU A 144 -4.70 -2.65 7.25
N ILE A 145 -3.61 -3.34 6.86
CA ILE A 145 -3.66 -4.42 5.88
C ILE A 145 -3.70 -5.77 6.58
N GLU A 146 -4.75 -6.54 6.30
CA GLU A 146 -4.84 -7.91 6.77
C GLU A 146 -3.77 -8.79 6.12
N THR A 147 -3.17 -9.70 6.89
CA THR A 147 -2.19 -10.68 6.41
C THR A 147 -2.70 -11.49 5.21
N GLY A 148 -4.02 -11.73 5.13
CA GLY A 148 -4.66 -12.44 4.01
C GLY A 148 -4.61 -11.68 2.68
N ASP A 149 -4.47 -10.36 2.72
CA ASP A 149 -4.45 -9.48 1.56
C ASP A 149 -3.06 -9.22 1.01
N ILE A 150 -2.01 -9.69 1.71
CA ILE A 150 -0.64 -9.59 1.24
C ILE A 150 -0.28 -10.82 0.41
N TYR A 151 0.37 -10.57 -0.72
CA TYR A 151 1.08 -11.57 -1.53
C TYR A 151 2.42 -11.00 -1.99
N PHE A 152 3.22 -11.82 -2.64
CA PHE A 152 4.56 -11.41 -3.10
C PHE A 152 4.71 -11.62 -4.59
N GLU A 153 5.63 -10.88 -5.20
CA GLU A 153 6.15 -11.16 -6.53
C GLU A 153 7.66 -11.41 -6.44
N ASP A 154 8.16 -12.37 -7.20
CA ASP A 154 9.59 -12.58 -7.37
C ASP A 154 10.20 -11.55 -8.34
N GLN A 155 11.51 -11.69 -8.60
CA GLN A 155 12.24 -10.86 -9.58
C GLN A 155 11.72 -10.96 -11.02
N ASN A 156 10.94 -11.99 -11.35
CA ASN A 156 10.35 -12.20 -12.67
C ASN A 156 8.88 -11.70 -12.73
N ASN A 157 8.40 -11.03 -11.68
CA ASN A 157 7.01 -10.63 -11.49
C ASN A 157 6.03 -11.83 -11.42
N GLN A 158 6.49 -13.00 -10.99
CA GLN A 158 5.64 -14.16 -10.75
C GLN A 158 4.98 -14.07 -9.36
N GLY A 159 3.65 -14.18 -9.33
CA GLY A 159 2.85 -14.06 -8.10
C GLY A 159 2.96 -15.27 -7.16
N ILE A 160 3.33 -14.99 -5.91
CA ILE A 160 3.44 -15.94 -4.80
C ILE A 160 2.29 -15.67 -3.82
N GLU A 161 1.15 -16.31 -4.07
CA GLU A 161 -0.10 -16.06 -3.34
C GLU A 161 -0.43 -17.15 -2.30
N SER A 162 0.25 -18.30 -2.38
CA SER A 162 -0.02 -19.47 -1.56
C SER A 162 1.27 -20.17 -1.10
N THR A 163 1.15 -21.00 -0.07
CA THR A 163 2.22 -21.91 0.37
C THR A 163 2.71 -22.81 -0.76
N PHE A 164 1.80 -23.25 -1.64
CA PHE A 164 2.14 -24.05 -2.81
C PHE A 164 3.06 -23.30 -3.79
N HIS A 165 2.74 -22.03 -4.11
CA HIS A 165 3.61 -21.20 -4.97
C HIS A 165 4.98 -20.98 -4.32
N PHE A 166 4.99 -20.69 -3.02
CA PHE A 166 6.22 -20.44 -2.28
C PHE A 166 7.15 -21.66 -2.27
N ASN A 167 6.61 -22.85 -2.00
CA ASN A 167 7.40 -24.08 -2.01
C ASN A 167 7.88 -24.44 -3.43
N THR A 168 7.07 -24.15 -4.46
CA THR A 168 7.48 -24.32 -5.86
C THR A 168 8.64 -23.41 -6.23
N LEU A 169 8.62 -22.16 -5.74
CA LEU A 169 9.74 -21.22 -5.92
C LEU A 169 11.03 -21.75 -5.27
N LEU A 170 10.95 -22.20 -4.00
CA LEU A 170 12.11 -22.71 -3.29
C LEU A 170 12.73 -23.95 -3.94
N ASN A 171 11.90 -24.85 -4.49
CA ASN A 171 12.37 -26.05 -5.19
C ASN A 171 13.17 -25.75 -6.46
N ASN A 172 13.02 -24.56 -7.05
CA ASN A 172 13.73 -24.14 -8.26
C ASN A 172 15.06 -23.43 -7.96
N ILE A 173 15.39 -23.20 -6.69
CA ILE A 173 16.64 -22.55 -6.27
C ILE A 173 17.67 -23.63 -5.97
N ASP A 174 18.85 -23.53 -6.58
CA ASP A 174 19.96 -24.43 -6.29
C ASP A 174 20.36 -24.33 -4.81
N GLN A 175 20.28 -25.47 -4.10
CA GLN A 175 20.53 -25.53 -2.66
C GLN A 175 22.02 -25.40 -2.33
N ASN A 176 22.44 -24.22 -1.89
CA ASN A 176 23.75 -24.00 -1.25
C ASN A 176 23.59 -23.67 0.25
N ASP A 177 22.87 -24.52 0.98
CA ASP A 177 22.55 -24.42 2.42
C ASP A 177 21.65 -23.23 2.87
N GLN A 178 21.47 -22.22 2.02
CA GLN A 178 20.59 -21.06 2.26
C GLN A 178 19.75 -20.73 1.03
N TYR A 179 18.51 -20.28 1.27
CA TYR A 179 17.65 -19.72 0.22
C TYR A 179 17.72 -18.21 0.28
N ASP A 180 18.15 -17.56 -0.78
CA ASP A 180 18.13 -16.11 -0.90
C ASP A 180 16.97 -15.68 -1.81
N LEU A 181 16.01 -14.96 -1.23
CA LEU A 181 14.83 -14.46 -1.93
C LEU A 181 14.82 -12.93 -2.00
N ASP A 182 14.40 -12.40 -3.14
CA ASP A 182 14.14 -10.98 -3.34
C ASP A 182 12.69 -10.79 -3.80
N LEU A 183 11.85 -10.33 -2.88
CA LEU A 183 10.40 -10.35 -2.99
C LEU A 183 9.80 -8.95 -2.94
N LYS A 184 8.99 -8.59 -3.93
CA LYS A 184 8.17 -7.37 -3.91
C LYS A 184 6.86 -7.65 -3.17
N ILE A 185 6.56 -6.85 -2.14
CA ILE A 185 5.30 -6.95 -1.39
C ILE A 185 4.17 -6.34 -2.21
N ARG A 186 3.09 -7.09 -2.38
CA ARG A 186 1.88 -6.69 -3.09
C ARG A 186 0.65 -6.81 -2.19
N ILE A 187 -0.34 -5.97 -2.45
CA ILE A 187 -1.61 -5.93 -1.73
C ILE A 187 -2.73 -6.27 -2.71
N LYS A 188 -3.60 -7.20 -2.37
CA LYS A 188 -4.73 -7.59 -3.22
C LYS A 188 -5.61 -6.39 -3.53
N LYS A 189 -6.06 -6.29 -4.78
CA LYS A 189 -6.95 -5.21 -5.29
C LYS A 189 -6.39 -3.79 -5.20
N ARG A 190 -5.14 -3.62 -4.75
CA ARG A 190 -4.44 -2.33 -4.69
C ARG A 190 -3.14 -2.40 -5.50
N LYS A 191 -2.72 -1.27 -6.06
CA LYS A 191 -1.42 -1.15 -6.76
C LYS A 191 -0.71 0.10 -6.27
N ALA A 192 0.63 0.09 -6.30
CA ALA A 192 1.39 1.31 -6.08
C ALA A 192 1.04 2.32 -7.18
N TYR A 193 1.06 3.62 -6.87
CA TYR A 193 0.64 4.65 -7.84
C TYR A 193 1.38 4.57 -9.18
N SER A 194 2.68 4.29 -9.16
CA SER A 194 3.54 4.16 -10.35
C SER A 194 3.29 2.88 -11.17
N ASP A 195 2.62 1.87 -10.60
CA ASP A 195 2.33 0.62 -11.31
C ASP A 195 1.05 0.72 -12.17
N TRP A 196 0.30 1.82 -12.09
CA TRP A 196 -0.93 2.01 -12.85
C TRP A 196 -0.67 2.38 -14.30
N LYS A 197 -1.40 1.74 -15.21
CA LYS A 197 -1.46 2.13 -16.62
C LYS A 197 -2.78 2.83 -16.91
N ILE A 198 -2.76 3.83 -17.80
CA ILE A 198 -3.92 4.70 -18.05
C ILE A 198 -5.18 3.92 -18.42
N ARG A 199 -5.02 2.86 -19.22
CA ARG A 199 -6.11 1.95 -19.61
C ARG A 199 -6.77 1.29 -18.40
N ASP A 200 -5.97 0.83 -17.45
CA ASP A 200 -6.46 0.17 -16.24
C ASP A 200 -7.15 1.19 -15.33
N VAL A 201 -6.59 2.40 -15.20
CA VAL A 201 -7.21 3.49 -14.42
C VAL A 201 -8.60 3.84 -14.95
N LEU A 202 -8.71 4.08 -16.26
CA LEU A 202 -9.99 4.45 -16.86
C LEU A 202 -11.04 3.34 -16.70
N ARG A 203 -10.64 2.08 -16.85
CA ARG A 203 -11.54 0.92 -16.72
C ARG A 203 -11.91 0.61 -15.27
N GLU A 204 -10.92 0.48 -14.39
CA GLU A 204 -11.08 -0.07 -13.04
C GLU A 204 -11.49 1.00 -12.02
N ILE A 205 -11.07 2.25 -12.21
CA ILE A 205 -11.34 3.33 -11.24
C ILE A 205 -12.52 4.19 -11.69
N TYR A 206 -12.57 4.51 -12.98
CA TYR A 206 -13.59 5.43 -13.52
C TYR A 206 -14.70 4.73 -14.31
N ASN A 207 -14.66 3.40 -14.44
CA ASN A 207 -15.66 2.58 -15.15
C ASN A 207 -15.93 3.04 -16.60
N TYR A 208 -14.93 3.60 -17.28
CA TYR A 208 -15.02 3.88 -18.70
C TYR A 208 -14.90 2.58 -19.50
N LYS A 209 -15.85 2.36 -20.42
CA LYS A 209 -15.77 1.29 -21.42
C LYS A 209 -14.72 1.72 -22.46
N ILE A 210 -13.53 1.11 -22.45
CA ILE A 210 -12.44 1.33 -23.43
C ILE A 210 -12.98 1.09 -24.87
N ASP A 211 -12.58 1.77 -25.95
CA ASP A 211 -11.56 2.79 -26.26
C ASP A 211 -12.16 4.21 -26.29
N VAL A 212 -11.46 5.24 -25.76
CA VAL A 212 -10.72 6.25 -26.56
C VAL A 212 -9.99 7.21 -25.60
N LEU A 213 -8.70 7.46 -25.84
CA LEU A 213 -8.00 8.67 -25.37
C LEU A 213 -8.76 9.97 -25.78
N GLU A 214 -9.69 9.89 -26.74
CA GLU A 214 -10.57 11.00 -27.13
C GLU A 214 -11.57 11.41 -26.02
N MET A 215 -11.95 10.54 -25.08
CA MET A 215 -12.88 10.94 -24.01
C MET A 215 -12.21 11.71 -22.86
N VAL A 216 -10.88 11.70 -22.79
CA VAL A 216 -10.09 12.57 -21.89
C VAL A 216 -9.92 13.98 -22.50
N GLN A 217 -10.45 14.23 -23.70
CA GLN A 217 -10.32 15.48 -24.47
C GLN A 217 -11.35 16.58 -24.14
N VAL A 218 -11.89 16.66 -22.92
CA VAL A 218 -12.36 18.00 -22.51
C VAL A 218 -11.10 18.80 -22.23
N LYS A 219 -10.70 19.61 -23.22
CA LYS A 219 -9.52 20.47 -23.12
C LYS A 219 -9.70 21.37 -21.91
N PHE A 220 -8.89 21.15 -20.88
CA PHE A 220 -8.83 22.07 -19.76
C PHE A 220 -8.20 23.36 -20.26
N ASP A 221 -9.05 24.33 -20.58
CA ASP A 221 -8.61 25.64 -21.04
C ASP A 221 -8.07 26.46 -19.88
N MET A 222 -6.75 26.40 -19.71
CA MET A 222 -6.04 27.16 -18.68
C MET A 222 -6.26 28.68 -18.81
N SER A 223 -6.57 29.18 -20.02
CA SER A 223 -6.84 30.60 -20.22
C SER A 223 -8.15 31.05 -19.56
N SER A 224 -9.11 30.13 -19.41
CA SER A 224 -10.42 30.39 -18.81
C SER A 224 -10.41 30.45 -17.27
N LEU A 225 -9.25 30.21 -16.62
CA LEU A 225 -9.13 30.37 -15.18
C LEU A 225 -9.41 31.84 -14.78
N PRO A 226 -9.83 32.13 -13.54
CA PRO A 226 -9.88 33.50 -13.06
C PRO A 226 -8.50 34.17 -13.16
N GLU A 227 -8.48 35.48 -13.39
CA GLU A 227 -7.24 36.25 -13.26
C GLU A 227 -6.74 36.19 -11.82
N SER A 228 -5.42 36.14 -11.67
CA SER A 228 -4.78 36.08 -10.37
C SER A 228 -4.89 37.42 -9.63
N SER A 229 -5.23 37.38 -8.34
CA SER A 229 -5.32 38.56 -7.48
C SER A 229 -4.66 38.31 -6.10
N PRO A 230 -3.50 38.93 -5.82
CA PRO A 230 -2.70 39.73 -6.73
C PRO A 230 -2.11 38.88 -7.87
N PRO A 231 -1.77 39.48 -9.03
CA PRO A 231 -1.06 38.78 -10.09
C PRO A 231 0.36 38.44 -9.68
N LEU A 232 0.87 37.31 -10.20
CA LEU A 232 2.26 36.92 -9.98
C LEU A 232 3.21 38.00 -10.50
N SER A 233 3.94 38.65 -9.60
CA SER A 233 4.76 39.81 -9.94
C SER A 233 5.95 39.42 -10.83
N THR A 234 6.38 40.36 -11.66
CA THR A 234 7.59 40.19 -12.50
C THR A 234 8.82 39.87 -11.65
N GLU A 235 8.95 40.51 -10.48
CA GLU A 235 10.03 40.23 -9.53
C GLU A 235 10.10 38.75 -9.11
N VAL A 236 8.96 38.10 -8.88
CA VAL A 236 8.92 36.67 -8.53
C VAL A 236 9.25 35.82 -9.75
N GLN A 237 8.79 36.20 -10.94
CA GLN A 237 9.13 35.49 -12.18
C GLN A 237 10.63 35.56 -12.50
N ASP A 238 11.24 36.73 -12.35
CA ASP A 238 12.66 36.94 -12.58
C ASP A 238 13.49 36.14 -11.57
N LYS A 239 13.04 36.10 -10.31
CA LYS A 239 13.66 35.27 -9.27
C LYS A 239 13.55 33.76 -9.55
N ILE A 240 12.46 33.30 -10.16
CA ILE A 240 12.31 31.91 -10.60
C ILE A 240 13.32 31.62 -11.73
N ALA A 241 13.40 32.52 -12.71
CA ALA A 241 14.32 32.37 -13.84
C ALA A 241 15.78 32.31 -13.36
N GLU A 242 16.21 33.23 -12.50
CA GLU A 242 17.57 33.27 -11.93
C GLU A 242 17.95 31.96 -11.25
N GLN A 243 17.09 31.43 -10.37
CA GLN A 243 17.33 30.14 -9.69
C GLN A 243 17.42 28.96 -10.67
N LEU A 244 16.63 28.97 -11.75
CA LEU A 244 16.68 27.93 -12.77
C LEU A 244 17.94 28.03 -13.63
N GLU A 245 18.40 29.25 -13.94
CA GLU A 245 19.68 29.49 -14.64
C GLU A 245 20.85 28.96 -13.81
N ASP A 246 20.90 29.29 -12.52
CA ASP A 246 21.93 28.81 -11.60
C ASP A 246 21.98 27.28 -11.56
N LYS A 247 20.81 26.63 -11.39
CA LYS A 247 20.73 25.17 -11.42
C LYS A 247 21.15 24.61 -12.77
N LYS A 248 20.79 25.25 -13.88
CA LYS A 248 21.16 24.79 -15.23
C LYS A 248 22.67 24.83 -15.44
N ILE A 249 23.35 25.87 -14.95
CA ILE A 249 24.82 26.00 -15.01
C ILE A 249 25.49 24.85 -14.26
N VAL A 250 24.99 24.50 -13.07
CA VAL A 250 25.58 23.46 -12.20
C VAL A 250 25.28 22.05 -12.73
N PHE A 251 24.01 21.72 -12.97
CA PHE A 251 23.58 20.37 -13.33
C PHE A 251 23.78 20.04 -14.81
N LYS A 252 23.92 21.06 -15.68
CA LYS A 252 24.09 20.98 -17.15
C LYS A 252 22.91 20.36 -17.92
N SER A 253 22.27 19.32 -17.41
CA SER A 253 21.12 18.63 -18.01
C SER A 253 20.02 18.45 -16.99
N VAL A 254 18.80 18.85 -17.35
CA VAL A 254 17.62 18.76 -16.47
C VAL A 254 17.08 17.33 -16.42
N TYR A 255 17.19 16.60 -17.53
CA TYR A 255 16.53 15.31 -17.75
C TYR A 255 17.46 14.12 -17.50
N THR A 256 18.46 14.28 -16.63
CA THR A 256 19.48 13.24 -16.41
C THR A 256 18.92 12.07 -15.60
N ASN A 257 18.16 12.38 -14.56
CA ASN A 257 17.44 11.45 -13.70
C ASN A 257 16.37 12.20 -12.93
N GLU A 258 15.48 11.45 -12.28
CA GLU A 258 14.38 11.98 -11.45
C GLU A 258 14.89 12.97 -10.39
N ALA A 259 15.93 12.61 -9.64
CA ALA A 259 16.49 13.49 -8.61
C ALA A 259 16.93 14.86 -9.16
N THR A 260 17.45 14.90 -10.39
CA THR A 260 17.85 16.15 -11.05
C THR A 260 16.63 16.93 -11.54
N ALA A 261 15.64 16.27 -12.13
CA ALA A 261 14.41 16.94 -12.58
C ALA A 261 13.67 17.59 -11.40
N ARG A 262 13.62 16.90 -10.25
CA ARG A 262 13.08 17.40 -8.97
C ARG A 262 13.68 18.73 -8.53
N GLU A 263 14.97 18.97 -8.78
CA GLU A 263 15.65 20.23 -8.46
C GLU A 263 15.13 21.42 -9.28
N PHE A 264 14.67 21.20 -10.52
CA PHE A 264 14.10 22.26 -11.36
C PHE A 264 12.61 22.46 -11.08
N ILE A 265 11.86 21.36 -10.91
CA ILE A 265 10.43 21.37 -10.56
C ILE A 265 10.22 22.14 -9.24
N SER A 266 11.05 21.84 -8.23
CA SER A 266 10.92 22.45 -6.90
C SER A 266 11.10 23.97 -6.91
N VAL A 267 11.93 24.56 -7.79
CA VAL A 267 12.07 26.03 -7.88
C VAL A 267 10.74 26.67 -8.26
N VAL A 268 10.04 26.13 -9.26
CA VAL A 268 8.73 26.64 -9.70
C VAL A 268 7.72 26.51 -8.56
N LEU A 269 7.62 25.33 -7.95
CA LEU A 269 6.65 25.05 -6.89
C LEU A 269 6.91 25.91 -5.64
N VAL A 270 8.15 25.99 -5.14
CA VAL A 270 8.49 26.75 -3.92
C VAL A 270 8.14 28.22 -4.08
N ASN A 271 8.50 28.84 -5.21
CA ASN A 271 8.25 30.27 -5.40
C ASN A 271 6.76 30.58 -5.62
N THR A 272 6.03 29.73 -6.35
CA THR A 272 4.57 29.91 -6.55
C THR A 272 3.77 29.67 -5.27
N VAL A 273 4.08 28.61 -4.52
CA VAL A 273 3.47 28.32 -3.21
C VAL A 273 3.77 29.44 -2.21
N LYS A 274 5.02 29.91 -2.15
CA LYS A 274 5.40 31.04 -1.29
C LYS A 274 4.59 32.30 -1.62
N PHE A 275 4.39 32.60 -2.90
CA PHE A 275 3.61 33.76 -3.32
C PHE A 275 2.17 33.67 -2.79
N VAL A 276 1.49 32.54 -3.00
CA VAL A 276 0.12 32.32 -2.53
C VAL A 276 0.04 32.30 -1.00
N ASN A 277 1.05 31.74 -0.32
CA ASN A 277 1.14 31.76 1.13
C ASN A 277 1.13 33.19 1.68
N ILE A 278 1.97 34.07 1.13
CA ILE A 278 2.12 35.45 1.60
C ILE A 278 0.89 36.30 1.27
N HIS A 279 0.32 36.12 0.07
CA HIS A 279 -0.66 37.07 -0.46
C HIS A 279 -2.12 36.61 -0.40
N ASN A 280 -2.39 35.31 -0.22
CA ASN A 280 -3.75 34.76 -0.33
C ASN A 280 -4.15 33.92 0.88
N ASP A 281 -3.34 32.93 1.27
CA ASP A 281 -3.67 32.06 2.40
C ASP A 281 -2.39 31.52 3.08
N PRO A 282 -2.09 31.94 4.33
CA PRO A 282 -0.86 31.57 5.04
C PRO A 282 -0.78 30.09 5.44
N THR A 283 -1.86 29.31 5.25
CA THR A 283 -1.85 27.86 5.43
C THR A 283 -1.38 27.08 4.20
N THR A 284 -1.10 27.79 3.10
CA THR A 284 -0.61 27.19 1.85
C THR A 284 0.81 26.66 2.06
N GLU A 285 1.00 25.35 2.02
CA GLU A 285 2.30 24.69 2.22
C GLU A 285 2.60 23.66 1.13
N LEU A 286 3.88 23.48 0.83
CA LEU A 286 4.38 22.44 -0.09
C LEU A 286 4.92 21.27 0.73
N LEU A 287 4.40 20.08 0.48
CA LEU A 287 4.86 18.83 1.04
C LEU A 287 5.46 17.95 -0.05
N VAL A 288 6.42 17.12 0.34
CA VAL A 288 7.16 16.20 -0.55
C VAL A 288 7.07 14.81 0.06
N GLU A 289 6.93 13.77 -0.77
CA GLU A 289 6.85 12.36 -0.37
C GLU A 289 5.74 12.06 0.66
N LYS A 290 4.63 12.82 0.62
CA LYS A 290 3.50 12.62 1.54
C LYS A 290 2.82 11.28 1.20
N GLN A 291 2.71 10.38 2.18
CA GLN A 291 1.99 9.12 2.00
C GLN A 291 0.49 9.38 1.81
N LEU A 292 -0.09 8.77 0.77
CA LEU A 292 -1.52 8.78 0.53
C LEU A 292 -2.01 7.36 0.26
N GLU A 293 -3.04 6.96 0.97
CA GLU A 293 -3.64 5.64 0.86
C GLU A 293 -5.10 5.71 0.43
N GLY A 294 -5.38 5.22 -0.77
CA GLY A 294 -6.72 5.00 -1.28
C GLY A 294 -7.08 3.53 -1.36
N SER A 295 -8.35 3.28 -1.67
CA SER A 295 -8.90 1.93 -1.84
C SER A 295 -8.28 1.14 -3.00
N HIS A 296 -7.75 1.82 -4.02
CA HIS A 296 -7.15 1.21 -5.22
C HIS A 296 -5.64 1.51 -5.35
N GLY A 297 -5.19 2.64 -4.83
CA GLY A 297 -3.81 3.12 -4.97
C GLY A 297 -3.14 3.37 -3.63
N TYR A 298 -1.81 3.20 -3.58
CA TYR A 298 -1.01 3.54 -2.42
C TYR A 298 0.39 4.04 -2.81
N GLY A 299 1.00 4.82 -1.91
CA GLY A 299 2.39 5.24 -2.00
C GLY A 299 2.60 6.73 -1.69
N PRO A 300 3.84 7.20 -1.82
CA PRO A 300 4.17 8.60 -1.71
C PRO A 300 3.61 9.40 -2.89
N LEU A 301 3.35 10.66 -2.62
CA LEU A 301 3.08 11.71 -3.60
C LEU A 301 4.37 12.52 -3.76
N ASP A 302 4.85 12.70 -5.00
CA ASP A 302 6.12 13.42 -5.26
C ASP A 302 6.07 14.82 -4.66
N PHE A 303 4.97 15.54 -4.94
CA PHE A 303 4.69 16.86 -4.41
C PHE A 303 3.20 17.03 -4.12
N VAL A 304 2.88 17.75 -3.05
CA VAL A 304 1.51 18.13 -2.70
C VAL A 304 1.50 19.56 -2.20
N VAL A 305 0.67 20.40 -2.77
CA VAL A 305 0.35 21.68 -2.14
C VAL A 305 -0.89 21.48 -1.28
N MET A 306 -0.74 21.70 0.02
CA MET A 306 -1.87 21.73 0.94
C MET A 306 -2.31 23.17 1.15
N ILE A 307 -3.60 23.43 1.02
CA ILE A 307 -4.22 24.69 1.41
C ILE A 307 -5.29 24.36 2.44
N GLN A 308 -5.07 24.78 3.68
CA GLN A 308 -5.87 24.44 4.85
C GLN A 308 -6.01 22.92 5.07
N LYS A 309 -6.95 22.27 4.38
CA LYS A 309 -7.21 20.83 4.44
C LYS A 309 -7.37 20.18 3.06
N PHE A 310 -7.15 20.93 1.98
CA PHE A 310 -7.33 20.50 0.59
C PHE A 310 -6.00 20.25 -0.08
N PHE A 311 -6.02 19.41 -1.11
CA PHE A 311 -4.83 19.01 -1.85
C PHE A 311 -4.89 19.53 -3.28
N LEU A 312 -3.77 20.08 -3.75
CA LEU A 312 -3.39 20.10 -5.15
C LEU A 312 -2.24 19.10 -5.29
N LEU A 313 -2.44 18.09 -6.12
CA LEU A 313 -1.51 16.97 -6.27
C LEU A 313 -0.58 17.25 -7.44
N ILE A 314 0.71 16.99 -7.28
CA ILE A 314 1.69 17.13 -8.36
C ILE A 314 2.50 15.83 -8.44
N THR A 315 2.50 15.23 -9.62
CA THR A 315 3.23 14.01 -9.96
C THR A 315 4.42 14.37 -10.84
N GLU A 316 5.60 13.94 -10.39
CA GLU A 316 6.78 13.87 -11.24
C GLU A 316 6.71 12.62 -12.11
N ALA A 317 6.98 12.75 -13.40
CA ALA A 317 6.85 11.66 -14.35
C ALA A 317 8.03 11.61 -15.32
N ASN A 318 8.41 10.40 -15.71
CA ASN A 318 9.34 10.20 -16.84
C ASN A 318 8.60 10.37 -18.17
N ILE A 319 7.37 9.87 -18.25
CA ILE A 319 6.50 9.90 -19.41
C ILE A 319 5.16 10.49 -19.00
N VAL A 320 4.68 11.49 -19.73
CA VAL A 320 3.44 12.22 -19.41
C VAL A 320 2.24 11.28 -19.27
N GLU A 321 2.09 10.30 -20.17
CA GLU A 321 0.98 9.33 -20.11
C GLU A 321 0.98 8.49 -18.81
N GLU A 322 2.16 8.05 -18.37
CA GLU A 322 2.30 7.32 -17.10
C GLU A 322 2.00 8.24 -15.91
N GLY A 323 2.47 9.48 -15.97
CA GLY A 323 2.14 10.51 -14.98
C GLY A 323 0.64 10.82 -14.92
N ILE A 324 -0.06 10.81 -16.06
CA ILE A 324 -1.53 10.97 -16.11
C ILE A 324 -2.22 9.77 -15.45
N ALA A 325 -1.77 8.54 -15.72
CA ALA A 325 -2.32 7.36 -15.04
C ALA A 325 -2.15 7.48 -13.52
N GLN A 326 -0.93 7.83 -13.10
CA GLN A 326 -0.56 7.99 -11.71
C GLN A 326 -1.40 9.08 -11.00
N ILE A 327 -1.44 10.31 -11.54
CA ILE A 327 -2.16 11.43 -10.93
C ILE A 327 -3.66 11.15 -10.82
N LEU A 328 -4.27 10.44 -11.77
CA LEU A 328 -5.69 10.13 -11.73
C LEU A 328 -6.04 9.19 -10.56
N VAL A 329 -5.21 8.18 -10.29
CA VAL A 329 -5.39 7.31 -9.13
C VAL A 329 -5.16 8.10 -7.84
N GLN A 330 -4.13 8.96 -7.80
CA GLN A 330 -3.85 9.81 -6.64
C GLN A 330 -5.01 10.78 -6.35
N LEU A 331 -5.62 11.39 -7.38
CA LEU A 331 -6.81 12.25 -7.24
C LEU A 331 -8.00 11.45 -6.68
N ARG A 332 -8.19 10.20 -7.13
CA ARG A 332 -9.22 9.33 -6.57
C ARG A 332 -8.96 9.04 -5.08
N SER A 333 -7.74 8.64 -4.72
CA SER A 333 -7.35 8.41 -3.33
C SER A 333 -7.54 9.66 -2.46
N ALA A 334 -7.20 10.84 -2.98
CA ALA A 334 -7.37 12.10 -2.27
C ALA A 334 -8.85 12.41 -2.03
N SER A 335 -9.71 12.19 -3.02
CA SER A 335 -11.17 12.31 -2.87
C SER A 335 -11.69 11.38 -1.77
N GLU A 336 -11.22 10.14 -1.71
CA GLU A 336 -11.60 9.17 -0.68
C GLU A 336 -11.15 9.59 0.72
N VAL A 337 -9.92 10.07 0.87
CA VAL A 337 -9.40 10.53 2.17
C VAL A 337 -10.13 11.78 2.64
N LEU A 338 -10.43 12.72 1.73
CA LEU A 338 -11.26 13.87 2.05
C LEU A 338 -12.68 13.45 2.42
N GLY A 339 -13.24 12.42 1.77
CA GLY A 339 -14.57 11.88 2.04
C GLY A 339 -14.67 10.96 3.26
N LYS A 340 -13.61 10.27 3.71
CA LYS A 340 -13.63 9.35 4.86
C LYS A 340 -13.74 10.05 6.22
N ARG A 341 -13.57 11.38 6.28
CA ARG A 341 -13.77 12.17 7.52
C ARG A 341 -15.23 12.22 8.01
N LYS A 342 -16.16 11.63 7.24
CA LYS A 342 -17.62 11.47 7.43
C LYS A 342 -18.15 10.98 8.78
N LEU A 343 -17.34 10.54 9.75
CA LEU A 343 -17.86 10.00 11.03
C LEU A 343 -18.26 11.07 12.05
N ASP A 344 -17.87 12.33 11.86
CA ASP A 344 -18.34 13.48 12.66
C ASP A 344 -19.00 14.53 11.74
N GLN A 345 -20.28 14.35 11.42
CA GLN A 345 -21.01 15.14 10.42
C GLN A 345 -21.13 16.63 10.79
N THR A 346 -20.60 17.50 9.92
CA THR A 346 -21.20 18.82 9.64
C THR A 346 -21.33 19.00 8.12
N ASP A 347 -22.39 19.68 7.66
CA ASP A 347 -22.76 19.85 6.24
C ASP A 347 -21.65 20.44 5.34
N PHE A 348 -20.64 21.08 5.93
CA PHE A 348 -19.47 21.61 5.23
C PHE A 348 -18.65 20.53 4.52
N GLU A 349 -18.53 19.33 5.08
CA GLU A 349 -17.73 18.25 4.48
C GLU A 349 -18.41 17.62 3.26
N PHE A 350 -19.74 17.68 3.17
CA PHE A 350 -20.49 17.21 2.00
C PHE A 350 -20.34 18.14 0.79
N GLU A 351 -20.18 19.45 1.01
CA GLU A 351 -19.87 20.37 -0.08
C GLU A 351 -18.45 20.17 -0.60
N ILE A 352 -17.46 19.90 0.28
CA ILE A 352 -16.05 19.62 -0.09
C ILE A 352 -15.92 18.50 -1.14
N GLU A 353 -16.78 17.49 -1.07
CA GLU A 353 -16.82 16.35 -2.01
C GLU A 353 -17.12 16.78 -3.46
N LYS A 354 -17.64 18.00 -3.66
CA LYS A 354 -17.91 18.62 -4.99
C LYS A 354 -16.86 19.62 -5.44
N MET A 355 -15.77 19.82 -4.69
CA MET A 355 -14.69 20.70 -5.16
C MET A 355 -13.85 19.97 -6.22
N PRO A 356 -13.60 20.58 -7.39
CA PRO A 356 -12.73 19.97 -8.37
C PRO A 356 -11.33 19.73 -7.78
N LEU A 357 -10.86 18.49 -7.86
CA LEU A 357 -9.49 18.16 -7.50
C LEU A 357 -8.58 18.44 -8.69
N ILE A 358 -7.43 19.05 -8.40
CA ILE A 358 -6.46 19.45 -9.41
C ILE A 358 -5.22 18.60 -9.25
N GLY A 359 -4.77 18.05 -10.38
CA GLY A 359 -3.53 17.33 -10.54
C GLY A 359 -2.61 18.06 -11.52
N ILE A 360 -1.31 17.98 -11.30
CA ILE A 360 -0.28 18.45 -12.23
C ILE A 360 0.65 17.28 -12.51
N VAL A 361 0.91 17.01 -13.79
CA VAL A 361 1.92 16.04 -14.23
C VAL A 361 3.08 16.83 -14.81
N THR A 362 4.30 16.52 -14.40
CA THR A 362 5.49 17.19 -14.94
C THR A 362 6.68 16.27 -15.09
N THR A 363 7.42 16.45 -16.18
CA THR A 363 8.76 15.88 -16.40
C THR A 363 9.87 16.89 -16.07
N GLY A 364 9.50 18.03 -15.48
CA GLY A 364 10.28 19.27 -15.44
C GLY A 364 10.14 20.06 -16.74
N GLY A 365 10.38 19.40 -17.88
CA GLY A 365 10.37 20.02 -19.20
C GLY A 365 8.99 20.20 -19.81
N VAL A 366 8.04 19.35 -19.43
CA VAL A 366 6.66 19.41 -19.90
C VAL A 366 5.75 19.41 -18.68
N TRP A 367 4.72 20.26 -18.71
CA TRP A 367 3.72 20.38 -17.66
C TRP A 367 2.32 20.18 -18.24
N VAL A 368 1.52 19.35 -17.57
CA VAL A 368 0.14 19.04 -17.93
C VAL A 368 -0.73 19.20 -16.69
N PHE A 369 -1.85 19.88 -16.85
CA PHE A 369 -2.82 20.14 -15.78
C PHE A 369 -4.04 19.24 -15.97
N VAL A 370 -4.46 18.59 -14.89
CA VAL A 370 -5.60 17.69 -14.84
C VAL A 370 -6.61 18.24 -13.85
N ARG A 371 -7.87 18.34 -14.27
CA ARG A 371 -8.99 18.70 -13.40
C ARG A 371 -9.97 17.54 -13.34
N ASN A 372 -10.23 17.06 -12.12
CA ASN A 372 -11.23 16.03 -11.84
C ASN A 372 -12.39 16.66 -11.07
N THR A 373 -13.55 16.74 -11.70
CA THR A 373 -14.79 17.29 -11.13
C THR A 373 -15.67 16.23 -10.48
N GLY A 374 -15.22 14.97 -10.40
CA GLY A 374 -16.00 13.80 -10.00
C GLY A 374 -16.88 13.25 -11.12
N GLN A 375 -17.39 14.10 -12.01
CA GLN A 375 -18.18 13.69 -13.19
C GLN A 375 -17.33 13.59 -14.45
N LYS A 376 -16.31 14.44 -14.57
CA LYS A 376 -15.47 14.57 -15.76
C LYS A 376 -14.02 14.74 -15.37
N ILE A 377 -13.16 14.18 -16.21
CA ILE A 377 -11.71 14.39 -16.22
C ILE A 377 -11.43 15.32 -17.40
N GLU A 378 -10.67 16.37 -17.15
CA GLU A 378 -10.28 17.35 -18.15
C GLU A 378 -8.77 17.51 -18.08
N ILE A 379 -8.11 17.53 -19.24
CA ILE A 379 -6.66 17.61 -19.34
C ILE A 379 -6.28 18.78 -20.24
N SER A 380 -5.29 19.56 -19.80
CA SER A 380 -4.79 20.68 -20.59
C SER A 380 -3.97 20.20 -21.79
N LYS A 381 -3.61 21.12 -22.68
CA LYS A 381 -2.47 20.87 -23.58
C LYS A 381 -1.18 20.74 -22.77
N GLU A 382 -0.15 20.20 -23.40
CA GLU A 382 1.21 20.24 -22.88
C GLU A 382 1.77 21.68 -22.91
N PHE A 383 2.47 22.05 -21.84
CA PHE A 383 3.22 23.29 -21.74
C PHE A 383 4.70 22.97 -21.63
N GLU A 384 5.47 23.36 -22.64
CA GLU A 384 6.91 23.16 -22.68
C GLU A 384 7.64 24.26 -21.91
N CYS A 385 8.56 23.84 -21.04
CA CYS A 385 9.43 24.69 -20.25
C CYS A 385 10.87 24.53 -20.74
N SER A 386 11.38 25.56 -21.41
CA SER A 386 12.80 25.70 -21.68
C SER A 386 13.46 26.45 -20.53
N TYR A 387 14.57 25.91 -20.02
CA TYR A 387 15.42 26.53 -19.00
C TYR A 387 16.57 27.33 -19.61
N THR A 388 16.31 27.94 -20.77
CA THR A 388 17.24 28.81 -21.49
C THR A 388 16.48 29.98 -22.10
N GLY A 389 17.18 31.09 -22.33
CA GLY A 389 16.57 32.29 -22.91
C GLY A 389 15.57 32.94 -21.96
N ASN A 390 14.45 33.44 -22.48
CA ASN A 390 13.47 34.21 -21.70
C ASN A 390 12.58 33.37 -20.76
N MET A 391 12.69 32.04 -20.81
CA MET A 391 11.90 31.08 -20.04
C MET A 391 10.39 31.32 -20.07
N GLU A 392 9.84 31.73 -21.21
CA GLU A 392 8.42 32.09 -21.35
C GLU A 392 7.48 30.97 -20.88
N GLY A 393 7.79 29.71 -21.21
CA GLY A 393 7.03 28.55 -20.75
C GLY A 393 6.96 28.44 -19.21
N VAL A 394 8.07 28.71 -18.53
CA VAL A 394 8.13 28.71 -17.06
C VAL A 394 7.27 29.82 -16.47
N LYS A 395 7.30 31.02 -17.07
CA LYS A 395 6.47 32.16 -16.64
C LYS A 395 4.99 31.85 -16.77
N ILE A 396 4.59 31.27 -17.90
CA ILE A 396 3.21 30.83 -18.16
C ILE A 396 2.78 29.76 -17.15
N VAL A 397 3.57 28.71 -16.96
CA VAL A 397 3.27 27.62 -16.02
C VAL A 397 3.17 28.15 -14.58
N SER A 398 4.10 29.01 -14.18
CA SER A 398 4.12 29.62 -12.84
C SER A 398 2.87 30.48 -12.60
N SER A 399 2.46 31.28 -13.60
CA SER A 399 1.21 32.05 -13.56
C SER A 399 -0.02 31.14 -13.42
N TYR A 400 -0.08 30.05 -14.18
CA TYR A 400 -1.21 29.11 -14.08
C TYR A 400 -1.27 28.38 -12.75
N ILE A 401 -0.14 27.96 -12.17
CA ILE A 401 -0.09 27.35 -10.84
C ILE A 401 -0.65 28.34 -9.80
N VAL A 402 -0.21 29.60 -9.83
CA VAL A 402 -0.72 30.64 -8.92
C VAL A 402 -2.23 30.85 -9.10
N ARG A 403 -2.71 30.95 -10.34
CA ARG A 403 -4.15 31.10 -10.63
C ARG A 403 -4.97 29.92 -10.11
N LEU A 404 -4.48 28.69 -10.27
CA LEU A 404 -5.13 27.49 -9.74
C LEU A 404 -5.20 27.52 -8.21
N LEU A 405 -4.09 27.80 -7.55
CA LEU A 405 -4.02 27.86 -6.09
C LEU A 405 -4.92 28.97 -5.54
N GLN A 406 -4.91 30.16 -6.13
CA GLN A 406 -5.79 31.26 -5.75
C GLN A 406 -7.26 30.93 -5.97
N ALA A 407 -7.62 30.31 -7.11
CA ALA A 407 -8.98 29.87 -7.36
C ALA A 407 -9.44 28.82 -6.33
N GLN A 408 -8.56 27.91 -5.91
CA GLN A 408 -8.84 26.98 -4.82
C GLN A 408 -9.07 27.71 -3.49
N VAL A 409 -8.21 28.65 -3.10
CA VAL A 409 -8.39 29.48 -1.89
C VAL A 409 -9.75 30.20 -1.92
N THR A 410 -10.08 30.86 -3.03
CA THR A 410 -11.35 31.58 -3.19
C THR A 410 -12.55 30.65 -3.04
N GLU A 411 -12.52 29.47 -3.67
CA GLU A 411 -13.62 28.51 -3.58
C GLU A 411 -13.80 27.99 -2.15
N ILE A 412 -12.71 27.67 -1.46
CA ILE A 412 -12.73 27.22 -0.04
C ILE A 412 -13.36 28.31 0.85
N ASN A 413 -12.94 29.56 0.67
CA ASN A 413 -13.45 30.68 1.46
C ASN A 413 -14.92 30.99 1.16
N ASN A 414 -15.33 30.95 -0.11
CA ASN A 414 -16.73 31.17 -0.52
C ASN A 414 -17.69 30.16 0.12
N ARG A 415 -17.29 28.88 0.18
CA ARG A 415 -18.11 27.83 0.80
C ARG A 415 -18.24 28.02 2.30
N ARG A 416 -17.16 28.42 2.98
CA ARG A 416 -17.22 28.79 4.41
C ARG A 416 -18.19 29.93 4.67
N LEU A 417 -18.14 30.98 3.85
CA LEU A 417 -19.03 32.14 3.98
C LEU A 417 -20.50 31.77 3.77
N LYS A 418 -20.81 30.93 2.76
CA LYS A 418 -22.17 30.43 2.54
C LYS A 418 -22.72 29.72 3.78
N ARG A 419 -21.91 28.89 4.45
CA ARG A 419 -22.31 28.22 5.69
C ARG A 419 -22.57 29.20 6.84
N SER A 420 -21.69 30.16 7.06
CA SER A 420 -21.89 31.16 8.14
C SER A 420 -23.19 31.96 8.02
N ARG A 421 -23.79 32.01 6.82
CA ARG A 421 -25.08 32.66 6.55
C ARG A 421 -26.28 31.71 6.66
N ILE A 422 -26.07 30.40 6.65
CA ILE A 422 -27.12 29.38 6.85
C ILE A 422 -27.26 29.06 8.35
N ASP A 423 -26.16 29.14 9.10
CA ASP A 423 -26.11 28.94 10.55
C ASP A 423 -26.53 30.20 11.36
N GLN A 424 -26.93 31.29 10.69
CA GLN A 424 -27.52 32.53 11.25
C GLN A 424 -29.01 32.60 10.88
#